data_AF-A0A822BLN6-F1
#
_entry.id   AF-A0A822BLN6-F1
#
_cell.length_a   1.000
_cell.length_b   1.000
_cell.length_c   1.000
_cell.angle_alpha   90.00
_cell.angle_beta   90.00
_cell.angle_gamma   90.00
#
_symmetry.space_group_name_H-M   'P 1'
#
loop_
_entity.id
_entity.type
_entity.pdbx_description
1 polymer ?
#
loop_
_entity_poly.entity_id
_entity_poly.type
_entity_poly.pdbx_seq_one_letter_code
_entity_poly.pdbx_strand_id
1 'polypeptide(L)'
;MTYQRCQYIDRIYNIPISTIDGQGFVLFQQIQHSINSGIKYFTHNGLLIPFECDGQGNKLKPYRIRAFISDVIYCYKRLPYEPYNNAMIQMVRDIHRDIPIIRENTEILKSKVDAILRQTFELAEFTIPRLFIVLPEETTTYNPENWFHYHYRLYFLCECEDEHERHLAFHDGYEIKQPREFLIKYGPHIRRMLTLV
;
A
#
# COMPACT_ATOMS: atom_id res chain seq x y z
N MET A 1 45.30 14.33 -15.96
CA MET A 1 44.19 13.36 -16.06
C MET A 1 43.99 12.73 -14.70
N THR A 2 42.74 12.66 -14.21
CA THR A 2 42.40 11.99 -12.95
C THR A 2 42.07 10.52 -13.20
N TYR A 3 42.51 9.66 -12.29
CA TYR A 3 42.35 8.22 -12.40
C TYR A 3 41.67 7.67 -11.15
N GLN A 4 40.82 6.68 -11.34
CA GLN A 4 40.31 5.84 -10.27
C GLN A 4 41.29 4.70 -10.04
N ARG A 5 41.65 4.47 -8.78
CA ARG A 5 42.38 3.25 -8.39
C ARG A 5 41.38 2.11 -8.26
N CYS A 6 41.53 1.10 -9.10
CA CYS A 6 40.73 -0.12 -9.09
C CYS A 6 41.64 -1.29 -8.71
N GLN A 7 41.39 -1.94 -7.57
CA GLN A 7 42.13 -3.12 -7.16
C GLN A 7 41.41 -4.39 -7.63
N TYR A 8 42.16 -5.31 -8.22
CA TYR A 8 41.69 -6.66 -8.53
C TYR A 8 42.73 -7.67 -8.08
N ILE A 9 42.34 -8.59 -7.18
CA ILE A 9 43.25 -9.50 -6.49
C ILE A 9 44.32 -8.65 -5.78
N ASP A 10 45.58 -8.75 -6.18
CA ASP A 10 46.72 -8.07 -5.54
C ASP A 10 47.31 -6.97 -6.43
N ARG A 11 46.56 -6.49 -7.44
CA ARG A 11 47.03 -5.46 -8.38
C ARG A 11 46.09 -4.27 -8.44
N ILE A 12 46.68 -3.07 -8.48
CA ILE A 12 45.98 -1.81 -8.67
C ILE A 12 46.10 -1.37 -10.12
N TYR A 13 44.97 -1.02 -10.72
CA TYR A 13 44.83 -0.49 -12.08
C TYR A 13 44.32 0.95 -11.98
N ASN A 14 44.95 1.85 -12.73
CA ASN A 14 44.54 3.25 -12.80
C ASN A 14 43.60 3.43 -14.00
N ILE A 15 42.30 3.56 -13.74
CA ILE A 15 41.28 3.67 -14.78
C ILE A 15 40.92 5.15 -14.99
N PRO A 16 40.89 5.68 -16.23
CA PRO A 16 40.56 7.08 -16.48
C PRO A 16 39.17 7.45 -15.96
N ILE A 17 39.06 8.63 -15.33
CA ILE A 17 37.78 9.18 -14.89
C ILE A 17 37.20 10.07 -15.99
N SER A 18 35.95 9.83 -16.35
CA SER A 18 35.15 10.71 -17.21
C SER A 18 34.27 11.60 -16.34
N THR A 19 34.17 12.89 -16.66
CA THR A 19 33.33 13.83 -15.89
C THR A 19 32.05 14.12 -16.67
N ILE A 20 30.90 13.94 -16.03
CA ILE A 20 29.58 14.28 -16.57
C ILE A 20 28.88 15.13 -15.50
N ASP A 21 28.45 16.34 -15.85
CA ASP A 21 27.76 17.27 -14.93
C ASP A 21 28.50 17.52 -13.60
N GLY A 22 29.84 17.61 -13.66
CA GLY A 22 30.69 17.82 -12.48
C GLY A 22 30.90 16.56 -11.61
N GLN A 23 30.28 15.44 -11.94
CA GLN A 23 30.48 14.16 -11.26
C GLN A 23 31.45 13.26 -12.03
N GLY A 24 32.38 12.64 -11.30
CA GLY A 24 33.35 11.71 -11.86
C GLY A 24 32.79 10.29 -11.96
N PHE A 25 32.98 9.66 -13.12
CA PHE A 25 32.55 8.30 -13.40
C PHE A 25 33.67 7.47 -14.03
N VAL A 26 33.62 6.17 -13.81
CA VAL A 26 34.48 5.19 -14.47
C VAL A 26 33.64 4.33 -15.40
N LEU A 27 34.03 4.25 -16.67
CA LEU A 27 33.30 3.45 -17.65
C LEU A 27 33.63 1.97 -17.46
N PHE A 28 32.59 1.15 -17.42
CA PHE A 28 32.72 -0.29 -17.25
C PHE A 28 33.60 -0.93 -18.32
N GLN A 29 33.48 -0.48 -19.57
CA GLN A 29 34.28 -0.97 -20.68
C GLN A 29 35.77 -0.71 -20.49
N GLN A 30 36.15 0.42 -19.88
CA GLN A 30 37.56 0.74 -19.58
C GLN A 30 38.10 -0.20 -18.51
N ILE A 31 37.33 -0.47 -17.46
CA ILE A 31 37.67 -1.46 -16.44
C ILE A 31 37.85 -2.84 -17.07
N GLN A 32 36.91 -3.26 -17.93
CA GLN A 32 36.98 -4.56 -18.59
C GLN A 32 38.22 -4.68 -19.49
N HIS A 33 38.56 -3.62 -20.22
CA HIS A 33 39.75 -3.59 -21.06
C HIS A 33 41.04 -3.63 -20.23
N SER A 34 41.15 -2.84 -19.16
CA SER A 34 42.36 -2.75 -18.35
C SER A 34 42.60 -3.98 -17.47
N ILE A 35 41.55 -4.63 -16.98
CA ILE A 35 41.66 -5.75 -16.02
C ILE A 35 41.52 -7.11 -16.72
N ASN A 36 40.96 -7.16 -17.94
CA ASN A 36 40.79 -8.36 -18.80
C ASN A 36 40.41 -9.66 -18.06
N SER A 37 39.54 -9.56 -17.05
CA SER A 37 39.29 -10.68 -16.13
C SER A 37 37.81 -11.04 -15.96
N GLY A 38 36.89 -10.39 -16.67
CA GLY A 38 35.45 -10.68 -16.54
C GLY A 38 34.84 -10.15 -15.23
N ILE A 39 35.33 -9.00 -14.76
CA ILE A 39 34.78 -8.29 -13.60
C ILE A 39 33.29 -7.99 -13.82
N LYS A 40 32.50 -8.21 -12.77
CA LYS A 40 31.06 -7.94 -12.74
C LYS A 40 30.62 -7.09 -11.56
N TYR A 41 31.40 -7.07 -10.49
CA TYR A 41 31.02 -6.43 -9.23
C TYR A 41 32.14 -5.51 -8.73
N PHE A 42 31.72 -4.44 -8.07
CA PHE A 42 32.58 -3.38 -7.58
C PHE A 42 32.20 -3.08 -6.14
N THR A 43 33.16 -2.94 -5.24
CA THR A 43 32.88 -2.48 -3.88
C THR A 43 33.79 -1.33 -3.50
N HIS A 44 33.29 -0.47 -2.62
CA HIS A 44 34.04 0.58 -1.96
C HIS A 44 33.65 0.57 -0.49
N ASN A 45 34.65 0.55 0.41
CA ASN A 45 34.46 0.39 1.85
C ASN A 45 33.54 -0.80 2.23
N GLY A 46 33.65 -1.91 1.49
CA GLY A 46 32.84 -3.13 1.71
C GLY A 46 31.42 -3.09 1.12
N LEU A 47 30.96 -1.95 0.61
CA LEU A 47 29.63 -1.79 0.03
C LEU A 47 29.64 -1.96 -1.49
N LEU A 48 28.63 -2.62 -2.04
CA LEU A 48 28.47 -2.82 -3.48
C LEU A 48 28.17 -1.48 -4.17
N ILE A 49 28.97 -1.13 -5.18
CA ILE A 49 28.74 0.02 -6.04
C ILE A 49 27.83 -0.42 -7.20
N PRO A 50 26.60 0.10 -7.29
CA PRO A 50 25.72 -0.19 -8.42
C PRO A 50 26.18 0.54 -9.68
N PHE A 51 25.70 0.08 -10.84
CA PHE A 51 25.76 0.88 -12.05
C PHE A 51 24.78 2.05 -11.94
N GLU A 52 25.16 3.19 -12.52
CA GLU A 52 24.28 4.36 -12.58
C GLU A 52 23.03 4.05 -13.43
N CYS A 53 21.88 4.49 -12.93
CA CYS A 53 20.58 4.31 -13.58
C CYS A 53 19.92 5.65 -13.89
N ASP A 54 18.98 5.66 -14.83
CA ASP A 54 18.08 6.78 -15.05
C ASP A 54 17.01 6.87 -13.94
N GLY A 55 16.18 7.92 -13.99
CA GLY A 55 15.08 8.10 -13.04
C GLY A 55 13.99 7.02 -13.08
N GLN A 56 14.04 6.09 -14.04
CA GLN A 56 13.14 4.94 -14.14
C GLN A 56 13.81 3.63 -13.68
N GLY A 57 15.06 3.69 -13.20
CA GLY A 57 15.81 2.53 -12.74
C GLY A 57 16.52 1.73 -13.84
N ASN A 58 16.49 2.18 -15.09
CA ASN A 58 17.23 1.52 -16.17
C ASN A 58 18.70 1.93 -16.16
N LYS A 59 19.59 0.96 -16.37
CA LYS A 59 21.04 1.21 -16.40
C LYS A 59 21.42 2.13 -17.55
N LEU A 60 22.15 3.19 -17.23
CA LEU A 60 22.64 4.15 -18.21
C LEU A 60 23.69 3.50 -19.13
N LYS A 61 23.58 3.74 -20.44
CA LYS A 61 24.59 3.37 -21.42
C LYS A 61 25.42 4.61 -21.80
N PRO A 62 26.75 4.51 -21.92
CA PRO A 62 27.59 3.36 -21.58
C PRO A 62 27.58 3.11 -20.07
N TYR A 63 27.62 1.82 -19.67
CA TYR A 63 27.61 1.42 -18.27
C TYR A 63 28.77 2.07 -17.51
N ARG A 64 28.44 2.69 -16.39
CA ARG A 64 29.38 3.45 -15.58
C ARG A 64 29.06 3.32 -14.10
N ILE A 65 30.11 3.44 -13.30
CA ILE A 65 30.04 3.50 -11.84
C ILE A 65 30.62 4.84 -11.38
N ARG A 66 30.19 5.31 -10.21
CA ARG A 66 30.73 6.52 -9.59
C ARG A 66 32.22 6.37 -9.27
N ALA A 67 32.99 7.44 -9.49
CA ALA A 67 34.39 7.49 -9.11
C ALA A 67 34.57 7.99 -7.67
N PHE A 68 35.54 7.42 -6.97
CA PHE A 68 36.00 7.74 -5.63
C PHE A 68 37.50 8.07 -5.71
N ILE A 69 37.81 9.32 -6.09
CA ILE A 69 39.16 9.77 -6.49
C ILE A 69 40.22 9.46 -5.42
N SER A 70 39.88 9.62 -4.15
CA SER A 70 40.81 9.42 -3.03
C SER A 70 40.93 7.97 -2.58
N ASP A 71 40.04 7.08 -3.03
CA ASP A 71 39.91 5.73 -2.50
C ASP A 71 40.20 4.65 -3.55
N VAL A 72 40.15 3.39 -3.11
CA VAL A 72 40.32 2.22 -3.97
C VAL A 72 38.97 1.53 -4.14
N ILE A 73 38.60 1.26 -5.39
CA ILE A 73 37.46 0.40 -5.73
C ILE A 73 37.96 -1.03 -5.87
N TYR A 74 37.37 -1.96 -5.14
CA TYR A 74 37.67 -3.38 -5.25
C TYR A 74 36.80 -4.03 -6.33
N CYS A 75 37.43 -4.76 -7.24
CA CYS A 75 36.79 -5.39 -8.39
C CYS A 75 36.66 -6.91 -8.15
N TYR A 76 35.55 -7.52 -8.56
CA TYR A 76 35.33 -8.96 -8.40
C TYR A 76 34.65 -9.60 -9.62
N LYS A 77 35.01 -10.86 -9.92
CA LYS A 77 34.33 -11.68 -10.95
C LYS A 77 32.99 -12.23 -10.46
N ARG A 78 32.91 -12.55 -9.18
CA ARG A 78 31.73 -13.05 -8.46
C ARG A 78 31.63 -12.24 -7.17
N LEU A 79 30.41 -12.02 -6.66
CA LEU A 79 30.26 -11.43 -5.34
C LEU A 79 31.11 -12.22 -4.34
N PRO A 80 31.94 -11.56 -3.51
CA PRO A 80 32.59 -12.24 -2.40
C PRO A 80 31.47 -12.90 -1.56
N TYR A 81 31.60 -14.21 -1.35
CA TYR A 81 30.58 -15.01 -0.68
C TYR A 81 30.53 -14.61 0.80
N GLU A 82 29.58 -13.76 1.18
CA GLU A 82 29.33 -13.38 2.58
C GLU A 82 28.24 -14.29 3.18
N PRO A 83 28.43 -14.83 4.41
CA PRO A 83 27.46 -15.70 5.10
C PRO A 83 26.14 -15.02 5.50
N TYR A 84 26.02 -13.69 5.32
CA TYR A 84 24.82 -12.91 5.64
C TYR A 84 23.58 -13.26 4.82
N ASN A 85 23.74 -13.86 3.64
CA ASN A 85 22.60 -14.20 2.78
C ASN A 85 21.74 -15.34 3.34
N ASN A 86 22.31 -16.29 4.09
CA ASN A 86 21.52 -17.42 4.61
C ASN A 86 20.57 -17.00 5.73
N ALA A 87 20.99 -16.10 6.61
CA ALA A 87 20.13 -15.60 7.69
C ALA A 87 18.96 -14.76 7.14
N MET A 88 19.21 -13.88 6.17
CA MET A 88 18.14 -13.12 5.51
C MET A 88 17.22 -14.02 4.68
N ILE A 89 17.75 -14.97 3.92
CA ILE A 89 16.93 -15.94 3.18
C ILE A 89 16.07 -16.77 4.14
N GLN A 90 16.61 -17.18 5.29
CA GLN A 90 15.87 -17.93 6.28
C GLN A 90 14.80 -17.07 6.95
N MET A 91 15.13 -15.83 7.34
CA MET A 91 14.17 -14.87 7.88
C MET A 91 13.03 -14.58 6.90
N VAL A 92 13.33 -14.39 5.61
CA VAL A 92 12.31 -14.20 4.57
C VAL A 92 11.43 -15.43 4.42
N ARG A 93 11.99 -16.64 4.51
CA ARG A 93 11.21 -17.89 4.47
C ARG A 93 10.31 -18.04 5.70
N ASP A 94 10.81 -17.69 6.88
CA ASP A 94 10.04 -17.78 8.12
C ASP A 94 8.91 -16.73 8.13
N ILE A 95 9.18 -15.50 7.70
CA ILE A 95 8.14 -14.49 7.45
C ILE A 95 7.09 -15.02 6.46
N HIS A 96 7.51 -15.62 5.35
CA HIS A 96 6.59 -16.13 4.34
C HIS A 96 5.70 -17.27 4.89
N ARG A 97 6.22 -18.06 5.83
CA ARG A 97 5.45 -19.11 6.53
C ARG A 97 4.41 -18.52 7.48
N ASP A 98 4.73 -17.41 8.14
CA ASP A 98 3.87 -16.80 9.15
C ASP A 98 2.78 -15.89 8.56
N ILE A 99 2.98 -15.33 7.36
CA ILE A 99 1.98 -14.50 6.66
C ILE A 99 0.56 -15.10 6.64
N PRO A 100 0.33 -16.37 6.22
CA PRO A 100 -1.03 -16.92 6.18
C PRO A 100 -1.66 -17.02 7.57
N ILE A 101 -0.88 -17.37 8.60
CA ILE A 101 -1.34 -17.49 9.98
C ILE A 101 -1.73 -16.12 10.54
N ILE A 102 -0.87 -15.11 10.33
CA ILE A 102 -1.14 -13.73 10.76
C ILE A 102 -2.39 -13.20 10.06
N ARG A 103 -2.55 -13.47 8.76
CA ARG A 103 -3.74 -13.05 8.01
C ARG A 103 -5.01 -13.68 8.58
N GLU A 104 -5.01 -14.99 8.81
CA GLU A 104 -6.16 -15.69 9.41
C GLU A 104 -6.51 -15.14 10.80
N ASN A 105 -5.50 -14.97 11.66
CA ASN A 105 -5.69 -14.40 13.00
C ASN A 105 -6.24 -12.97 12.93
N THR A 106 -5.81 -12.18 11.94
CA THR A 106 -6.28 -10.79 11.75
C THR A 106 -7.74 -10.77 11.30
N GLU A 107 -8.16 -11.66 10.40
CA GLU A 107 -9.57 -11.78 9.99
C GLU A 107 -10.47 -12.22 11.17
N ILE A 108 -9.99 -13.17 11.98
CA ILE A 108 -10.71 -13.60 13.20
C ILE A 108 -10.82 -12.45 14.20
N LEU A 109 -9.74 -11.70 14.43
CA LEU A 109 -9.74 -10.54 15.32
C LEU A 109 -10.69 -9.46 14.82
N LYS A 110 -10.68 -9.17 13.52
CA LYS A 110 -11.61 -8.22 12.90
C LYS A 110 -13.07 -8.65 13.12
N SER A 111 -13.39 -9.91 12.86
CA SER A 111 -14.75 -10.43 13.09
C SER A 111 -15.18 -10.33 14.57
N LYS A 112 -14.27 -10.57 15.50
CA LYS A 112 -14.54 -10.42 16.94
C LYS A 112 -14.75 -8.96 17.34
N VAL A 113 -13.93 -8.05 16.82
CA VAL A 113 -14.08 -6.60 17.05
C VAL A 113 -15.43 -6.13 16.50
N ASP A 114 -15.79 -6.54 15.28
CA ASP A 114 -17.08 -6.20 14.68
C ASP A 114 -18.25 -6.73 15.53
N ALA A 115 -18.16 -7.97 16.05
CA ALA A 115 -19.18 -8.54 16.92
C ALA A 115 -19.31 -7.80 18.27
N ILE A 116 -18.19 -7.40 18.87
CA ILE A 116 -18.18 -6.60 20.11
C ILE A 116 -18.79 -5.23 19.86
N LEU A 117 -18.42 -4.56 18.77
CA LEU A 117 -19.00 -3.28 18.38
C LEU A 117 -20.52 -3.39 18.20
N ARG A 118 -20.99 -4.39 17.45
CA ARG A 118 -22.43 -4.69 17.30
C ARG A 118 -23.11 -4.85 18.65
N GLN A 119 -22.54 -5.67 19.53
CA GLN A 119 -23.10 -5.89 20.86
C GLN A 119 -23.14 -4.60 21.68
N THR A 120 -22.12 -3.75 21.62
CA THR A 120 -22.13 -2.46 22.33
C THR A 120 -23.17 -1.49 21.77
N PHE A 121 -23.36 -1.47 20.45
CA PHE A 121 -24.41 -0.67 19.81
C PHE A 121 -25.81 -1.22 20.13
N GLU A 122 -26.04 -2.53 20.02
CA GLU A 122 -27.32 -3.17 20.39
C GLU A 122 -27.68 -2.92 21.86
N LEU A 123 -26.69 -2.96 22.76
CA LEU A 123 -26.89 -2.65 24.19
C LEU A 123 -27.22 -1.17 24.42
N ALA A 124 -26.67 -0.25 23.63
CA ALA A 124 -26.98 1.18 23.70
C ALA A 124 -28.34 1.52 23.04
N GLU A 125 -28.71 0.82 21.97
CA GLU A 125 -29.95 1.02 21.20
C GLU A 125 -31.22 0.42 21.86
N PHE A 126 -31.15 -0.03 23.13
CA PHE A 126 -32.36 -0.41 23.89
C PHE A 126 -33.35 0.76 24.11
N THR A 127 -32.99 1.99 23.72
CA THR A 127 -33.95 3.04 23.43
C THR A 127 -34.49 2.87 22.01
N ILE A 128 -35.76 2.46 21.87
CA ILE A 128 -36.46 2.32 20.58
C ILE A 128 -36.07 3.49 19.64
N PRO A 129 -35.33 3.25 18.53
CA PRO A 129 -34.88 4.33 17.67
C PRO A 129 -36.10 5.03 17.05
N ARG A 130 -36.20 6.33 17.28
CA ARG A 130 -37.34 7.18 16.88
C ARG A 130 -37.10 7.83 15.53
N LEU A 131 -35.85 7.88 15.08
CA LEU A 131 -35.44 8.52 13.84
C LEU A 131 -35.06 7.49 12.79
N PHE A 132 -35.64 7.62 11.60
CA PHE A 132 -35.31 6.80 10.45
C PHE A 132 -35.32 7.63 9.16
N ILE A 133 -34.60 7.15 8.15
CA ILE A 133 -34.60 7.68 6.78
C ILE A 133 -34.86 6.55 5.79
N VAL A 134 -35.57 6.86 4.71
CA VAL A 134 -35.81 5.91 3.61
C VAL A 134 -35.11 6.44 2.37
N LEU A 135 -34.17 5.67 1.83
CA LEU A 135 -33.36 6.04 0.67
C LEU A 135 -33.52 5.01 -0.46
N PRO A 136 -33.49 5.44 -1.74
CA PRO A 136 -33.37 4.51 -2.85
C PRO A 136 -31.96 3.87 -2.84
N GLU A 137 -31.86 2.59 -3.20
CA GLU A 137 -30.56 1.93 -3.38
C GLU A 137 -29.82 2.44 -4.63
N GLU A 138 -30.56 2.92 -5.62
CA GLU A 138 -30.03 3.32 -6.91
C GLU A 138 -29.73 4.83 -6.97
N THR A 139 -28.54 5.19 -7.44
CA THR A 139 -28.07 6.58 -7.61
C THR A 139 -28.41 7.17 -8.99
N THR A 140 -29.54 6.78 -9.57
CA THR A 140 -29.96 7.30 -10.87
C THR A 140 -30.47 8.75 -10.77
N THR A 141 -30.48 9.48 -11.89
CA THR A 141 -31.06 10.82 -11.95
C THR A 141 -32.51 10.79 -11.49
N TYR A 142 -32.84 11.62 -10.50
CA TYR A 142 -34.17 11.71 -9.89
C TYR A 142 -35.28 11.81 -10.95
N ASN A 143 -36.17 10.81 -10.98
CA ASN A 143 -37.37 10.82 -11.81
C ASN A 143 -38.61 10.47 -10.96
N PRO A 144 -39.52 11.42 -10.70
CA PRO A 144 -40.69 11.20 -9.85
C PRO A 144 -41.69 10.17 -10.42
N GLU A 145 -41.72 9.96 -11.75
CA GLU A 145 -42.61 8.98 -12.38
C GLU A 145 -42.24 7.53 -12.03
N ASN A 146 -40.97 7.29 -11.65
CA ASN A 146 -40.45 5.96 -11.34
C ASN A 146 -40.32 5.70 -9.84
N TRP A 147 -40.89 6.55 -8.98
CA TRP A 147 -40.68 6.48 -7.53
C TRP A 147 -40.93 5.07 -6.98
N PHE A 148 -41.95 4.35 -7.43
CA PHE A 148 -42.26 3.00 -6.92
C PHE A 148 -41.52 1.85 -7.61
N HIS A 149 -40.69 2.14 -8.63
CA HIS A 149 -39.90 1.14 -9.34
C HIS A 149 -38.51 0.94 -8.74
N TYR A 150 -38.06 1.84 -7.87
CA TYR A 150 -36.78 1.72 -7.18
C TYR A 150 -36.85 0.79 -5.97
N HIS A 151 -35.73 0.15 -5.67
CA HIS A 151 -35.53 -0.51 -4.39
C HIS A 151 -35.26 0.53 -3.30
N TYR A 152 -35.98 0.43 -2.18
CA TYR A 152 -35.81 1.33 -1.04
C TYR A 152 -35.28 0.56 0.16
N ARG A 153 -34.42 1.20 0.95
CA ARG A 153 -34.06 0.76 2.28
C ARG A 153 -34.41 1.79 3.33
N LEU A 154 -34.90 1.29 4.46
CA LEU A 154 -35.10 2.04 5.69
C LEU A 154 -33.85 1.90 6.56
N TYR A 155 -33.29 3.03 6.98
CA TYR A 155 -32.18 3.12 7.91
C TYR A 155 -32.62 3.84 9.18
N PHE A 156 -32.23 3.35 10.34
CA PHE A 156 -32.33 4.07 11.60
C PHE A 156 -31.14 5.02 11.76
N LEU A 157 -31.33 6.12 12.49
CA LEU A 157 -30.27 7.06 12.84
C LEU A 157 -29.85 6.83 14.30
N CYS A 158 -28.56 6.96 14.61
CA CYS A 158 -28.09 6.96 16.01
C CYS A 158 -28.66 8.19 16.72
N GLU A 159 -29.17 8.02 17.93
CA GLU A 159 -29.62 9.10 18.82
C GLU A 159 -28.53 9.50 19.83
N CYS A 160 -27.27 9.30 19.43
CA CYS A 160 -26.10 9.39 20.29
C CYS A 160 -25.78 10.86 20.57
N GLU A 161 -25.71 11.26 21.84
CA GLU A 161 -25.68 12.68 22.26
C GLU A 161 -24.37 13.41 21.90
N ASP A 162 -23.29 12.67 21.60
CA ASP A 162 -21.93 13.20 21.55
C ASP A 162 -21.41 13.59 20.15
N GLU A 163 -22.17 13.35 19.08
CA GLU A 163 -21.74 13.71 17.72
C GLU A 163 -22.61 14.80 17.11
N HIS A 164 -21.98 15.90 16.69
CA HIS A 164 -22.64 17.04 16.03
C HIS A 164 -23.23 16.68 14.64
N GLU A 165 -23.08 15.43 14.20
CA GLU A 165 -23.58 14.89 12.94
C GLU A 165 -24.42 13.64 13.21
N ARG A 166 -25.66 13.64 12.71
CA ARG A 166 -26.52 12.44 12.74
C ARG A 166 -25.92 11.38 11.82
N HIS A 167 -25.45 10.27 12.38
CA HIS A 167 -24.98 9.12 11.63
C HIS A 167 -26.02 7.99 11.58
N LEU A 168 -25.88 7.08 10.62
CA LEU A 168 -26.72 5.88 10.53
C LEU A 168 -26.41 4.96 11.73
N ALA A 169 -27.45 4.37 12.30
CA ALA A 169 -27.31 3.29 13.26
C ALA A 169 -26.52 2.12 12.62
N PHE A 170 -25.88 1.29 13.44
CA PHE A 170 -24.98 0.25 12.95
C PHE A 170 -25.73 -0.97 12.39
N HIS A 171 -26.36 -0.81 11.23
CA HIS A 171 -27.10 -1.86 10.53
C HIS A 171 -27.13 -1.65 9.00
N ASP A 172 -27.36 -2.72 8.23
CA ASP A 172 -27.33 -2.71 6.75
C ASP A 172 -28.58 -2.08 6.09
N GLY A 173 -29.52 -1.56 6.89
CA GLY A 173 -30.84 -1.13 6.41
C GLY A 173 -31.83 -2.27 6.22
N TYR A 174 -33.12 -1.93 6.21
CA TYR A 174 -34.24 -2.86 5.98
C TYR A 174 -34.82 -2.63 4.59
N GLU A 175 -34.78 -3.64 3.74
CA GLU A 175 -35.35 -3.58 2.39
C GLU A 175 -36.88 -3.43 2.43
N ILE A 176 -37.38 -2.43 1.72
CA ILE A 176 -38.80 -2.21 1.46
C ILE A 176 -39.16 -2.90 0.14
N LYS A 177 -39.52 -4.18 0.22
CA LYS A 177 -39.84 -5.03 -0.94
C LYS A 177 -40.98 -4.50 -1.81
N GLN A 178 -41.91 -3.77 -1.19
CA GLN A 178 -43.15 -3.30 -1.80
C GLN A 178 -43.40 -1.84 -1.40
N PRO A 179 -42.70 -0.87 -2.05
CA PRO A 179 -42.71 0.53 -1.65
C PRO A 179 -44.10 1.16 -1.70
N ARG A 180 -44.92 0.76 -2.69
CA ARG A 180 -46.29 1.25 -2.85
C ARG A 180 -47.19 0.79 -1.70
N GLU A 181 -47.18 -0.50 -1.40
CA GLU A 181 -47.97 -1.11 -0.35
C GLU A 181 -47.52 -0.61 1.04
N PHE A 182 -46.22 -0.42 1.23
CA PHE A 182 -45.66 0.19 2.42
C PHE A 182 -46.22 1.60 2.65
N LEU A 183 -46.20 2.46 1.63
CA LEU A 183 -46.73 3.82 1.74
C LEU A 183 -48.26 3.87 1.90
N ILE A 184 -49.00 2.96 1.26
CA ILE A 184 -50.45 2.85 1.47
C ILE A 184 -50.76 2.47 2.92
N LYS A 185 -50.04 1.48 3.47
CA LYS A 185 -50.29 0.95 4.81
C LYS A 185 -49.83 1.91 5.91
N TYR A 186 -48.62 2.45 5.81
CA TYR A 186 -47.98 3.21 6.88
C TYR A 186 -47.94 4.71 6.64
N GLY A 187 -48.12 5.19 5.40
CA GLY A 187 -48.09 6.61 5.05
C GLY A 187 -49.03 7.49 5.89
N PRO A 188 -50.29 7.10 6.16
CA PRO A 188 -51.18 7.87 7.04
C PRO A 188 -50.68 7.96 8.50
N HIS A 189 -49.91 6.98 8.97
CA HIS A 189 -49.30 6.99 10.29
C HIS A 189 -48.06 7.89 10.30
N ILE A 190 -47.18 7.74 9.31
CA ILE A 190 -45.98 8.58 9.14
C ILE A 190 -46.38 10.05 9.02
N ARG A 191 -47.38 10.37 8.19
CA ARG A 191 -47.89 11.74 8.03
C ARG A 191 -48.39 12.33 9.35
N ARG A 192 -49.10 11.55 10.16
CA ARG A 192 -49.56 11.99 11.49
C ARG A 192 -48.38 12.24 12.44
N MET A 193 -47.35 11.39 12.41
CA MET A 193 -46.15 11.59 13.23
C MET A 193 -45.38 12.85 12.82
N LEU A 194 -45.27 13.14 11.52
CA LEU A 194 -44.63 14.36 11.02
C LEU A 194 -45.36 15.65 11.43
N THR A 195 -46.67 15.59 11.68
CA THR A 195 -47.46 16.76 12.13
C THR A 195 -47.51 16.95 13.65
N LEU A 196 -46.96 16.01 14.42
CA LEU A 196 -46.91 16.07 15.89
C LEU A 196 -45.62 16.69 16.44
N VAL A 197 -44.69 17.05 15.55
CA VAL A 197 -43.43 17.75 15.86
C VAL A 197 -43.62 19.25 15.70
#